data_AF-A0A5J4UFK4-F1
#
_entry.id   AF-A0A5J4UFK4-F1
#
_cell.length_a   1.000
_cell.length_b   1.000
_cell.length_c   1.000
_cell.angle_alpha   90.00
_cell.angle_beta   90.00
_cell.angle_gamma   90.00
#
_symmetry.space_group_name_H-M   'P 1'
#
loop_
_entity.id
_entity.type
_entity.pdbx_description
1 polymer ?
#
loop_
_entity_poly.entity_id
_entity_poly.type
_entity_poly.pdbx_seq_one_letter_code
_entity_poly.pdbx_strand_id
1 'polypeptide(L)'
;MEIGIYNENHDPNQENQKYQFSQPENCKERDSNTTLMENLCWHRLSERFFDILMQSVPGASDIVSIQRISLVLDILLRKVDLLIEEGIIASVLLQRLIQKQDQKGVHILSARNIGMLLVVSFILAMKISRDVVYKNRYFANLFNISIIDLNISECGYLRLIDHQLWVEF
;
A
#
# COMPACT_ATOMS: atom_id res chain seq x y z
N MET A 1 -26.66 -33.29 -55.36
CA MET A 1 -26.44 -34.54 -56.14
C MET A 1 -25.26 -34.19 -57.03
N GLU A 2 -24.03 -34.53 -56.69
CA GLU A 2 -23.45 -35.88 -56.68
C GLU A 2 -22.60 -36.20 -55.43
N ILE A 3 -22.34 -37.49 -55.28
CA ILE A 3 -21.73 -38.22 -54.18
C ILE A 3 -20.58 -39.05 -54.79
N GLY A 4 -19.51 -39.27 -54.03
CA GLY A 4 -18.48 -40.30 -54.23
C GLY A 4 -17.30 -39.97 -53.33
N ILE A 5 -17.19 -40.46 -52.09
CA ILE A 5 -16.87 -41.82 -51.61
C ILE A 5 -15.60 -42.40 -52.24
N TYR A 6 -14.54 -42.53 -51.44
CA TYR A 6 -13.85 -43.79 -51.06
C TYR A 6 -12.73 -43.45 -50.04
N ASN A 7 -12.99 -43.75 -48.75
CA ASN A 7 -12.39 -44.81 -47.90
C ASN A 7 -10.95 -44.54 -47.43
N GLU A 8 -10.77 -44.21 -46.15
CA GLU A 8 -10.47 -45.13 -45.03
C GLU A 8 -9.06 -45.74 -45.12
N ASN A 9 -8.17 -45.27 -44.25
CA ASN A 9 -7.27 -46.14 -43.48
C ASN A 9 -6.93 -45.46 -42.14
N HIS A 10 -7.16 -46.23 -41.10
CA HIS A 10 -7.02 -45.93 -39.69
C HIS A 10 -5.66 -46.45 -39.22
N ASP A 11 -4.85 -45.65 -38.52
CA ASP A 11 -4.07 -46.14 -37.37
C ASP A 11 -3.69 -44.94 -36.46
N PRO A 12 -4.06 -44.95 -35.16
CA PRO A 12 -3.84 -43.85 -34.24
C PRO A 12 -2.60 -44.13 -33.39
N ASN A 13 -1.46 -43.49 -33.69
CA ASN A 13 -0.37 -43.21 -32.74
C ASN A 13 0.82 -42.62 -33.49
N GLN A 14 1.09 -41.33 -33.31
CA GLN A 14 2.47 -40.82 -33.24
C GLN A 14 2.49 -39.37 -32.70
N GLU A 15 2.67 -39.31 -31.38
CA GLU A 15 3.61 -38.44 -30.67
C GLU A 15 3.47 -36.90 -30.83
N ASN A 16 2.71 -36.34 -29.88
CA ASN A 16 3.14 -35.26 -28.98
C ASN A 16 4.48 -34.58 -29.33
N GLN A 17 4.42 -33.52 -30.13
CA GLN A 17 5.50 -32.53 -30.17
C GLN A 17 5.50 -31.75 -28.85
N LYS A 18 6.38 -32.21 -27.96
CA LYS A 18 6.81 -31.54 -26.73
C LYS A 18 7.31 -30.13 -27.06
N TYR A 19 6.53 -29.11 -26.71
CA TYR A 19 7.10 -27.80 -26.39
C TYR A 19 7.80 -27.94 -25.03
N GLN A 20 9.06 -28.33 -25.09
CA GLN A 20 9.95 -28.38 -23.94
C GLN A 20 10.39 -26.94 -23.63
N PHE A 21 9.58 -26.20 -22.87
CA PHE A 21 10.09 -25.01 -22.20
C PHE A 21 11.06 -25.51 -21.13
N SER A 22 12.35 -25.39 -21.43
CA SER A 22 13.43 -25.70 -20.51
C SER A 22 13.15 -25.00 -19.18
N GLN A 23 12.92 -25.76 -18.12
CA GLN A 23 13.03 -25.21 -16.78
C GLN A 23 14.49 -24.79 -16.59
N PRO A 24 14.79 -23.52 -16.25
CA PRO A 24 16.05 -23.25 -15.62
C PRO A 24 15.99 -23.87 -14.23
N GLU A 25 16.74 -24.94 -14.03
CA GLU A 25 17.14 -25.42 -12.72
C GLU A 25 17.95 -24.34 -12.00
N ASN A 26 17.28 -23.33 -11.43
CA ASN A 26 17.72 -22.63 -10.23
C ASN A 26 16.64 -21.67 -9.69
N CYS A 27 15.66 -22.21 -8.94
CA CYS A 27 14.56 -21.43 -8.35
C CYS A 27 14.60 -21.36 -6.81
N LYS A 28 15.76 -21.57 -6.16
CA LYS A 28 15.85 -21.50 -4.68
C LYS A 28 16.62 -20.29 -4.14
N GLU A 29 17.28 -19.52 -5.00
CA GLU A 29 18.12 -18.38 -4.58
C GLU A 29 17.45 -17.01 -4.85
N ARG A 30 16.32 -16.99 -5.59
CA ARG A 30 15.56 -15.77 -5.93
C ARG A 30 14.66 -15.28 -4.80
N ASP A 31 14.18 -16.18 -3.94
CA ASP A 31 13.19 -15.85 -2.91
C ASP A 31 13.81 -15.06 -1.74
N SER A 32 15.04 -15.40 -1.36
CA SER A 32 15.73 -14.79 -0.21
C SER A 32 16.10 -13.32 -0.45
N ASN A 33 16.61 -13.00 -1.66
CA ASN A 33 17.04 -11.64 -2.01
C ASN A 33 15.86 -10.70 -2.25
N THR A 34 14.78 -11.21 -2.85
CA THR A 34 13.54 -10.43 -3.05
C THR A 34 12.90 -10.09 -1.71
N THR A 35 12.77 -11.08 -0.82
CA THR A 35 12.27 -10.89 0.55
C THR A 35 13.15 -9.92 1.35
N LEU A 36 14.48 -10.01 1.20
CA LEU A 36 15.41 -9.10 1.88
C LEU A 36 15.26 -7.64 1.40
N MET A 37 15.14 -7.42 0.09
CA MET A 37 14.95 -6.08 -0.48
C MET A 37 13.61 -5.47 -0.09
N GLU A 38 12.53 -6.25 -0.11
CA GLU A 38 11.22 -5.80 0.35
C GLU A 38 11.26 -5.41 1.83
N ASN A 39 11.88 -6.22 2.68
CA ASN A 39 12.05 -5.91 4.10
C ASN A 39 12.84 -4.61 4.32
N LEU A 40 13.89 -4.38 3.51
CA LEU A 40 14.67 -3.14 3.57
C LEU A 40 13.82 -1.93 3.16
N CYS A 41 12.99 -2.06 2.12
CA CYS A 41 12.08 -1.00 1.69
C CYS A 41 11.07 -0.64 2.77
N TRP A 42 10.44 -1.63 3.41
CA TRP A 42 9.49 -1.39 4.51
C TRP A 42 10.15 -0.77 5.74
N HIS A 43 11.40 -1.16 6.03
CA HIS A 43 12.18 -0.56 7.10
C HIS A 43 12.45 0.93 6.82
N ARG A 44 12.99 1.24 5.64
CA ARG A 44 13.24 2.63 5.21
C ARG A 44 11.98 3.48 5.18
N LEU A 45 10.86 2.88 4.76
CA LEU A 45 9.57 3.56 4.79
C LEU A 45 9.15 3.87 6.23
N SER A 46 9.34 2.93 7.16
CA SER A 46 9.07 3.15 8.58
C SER A 46 9.90 4.31 9.16
N GLU A 47 11.20 4.35 8.83
CA GLU A 47 12.11 5.45 9.20
C GLU A 47 11.63 6.78 8.61
N ARG A 48 11.22 6.79 7.33
CA ARG A 48 10.71 8.00 6.67
C ARG A 48 9.49 8.58 7.38
N PHE A 49 8.53 7.73 7.74
CA PHE A 49 7.36 8.17 8.51
C PHE A 49 7.74 8.65 9.90
N PHE A 50 8.69 7.98 10.56
CA PHE A 50 9.20 8.39 11.85
C PHE A 50 9.79 9.80 11.79
N ASP A 51 10.65 10.07 10.81
CA ASP A 51 11.29 11.38 10.64
C ASP A 51 10.26 12.48 10.39
N ILE A 52 9.29 12.24 9.50
CA ILE A 52 8.20 13.18 9.21
C ILE A 52 7.43 13.53 10.49
N LEU A 53 7.08 12.51 11.29
CA LEU A 53 6.31 12.69 12.51
C LEU A 53 7.10 13.38 13.62
N MET A 54 8.38 13.04 13.79
CA MET A 54 9.26 13.63 14.80
C MET A 54 9.53 15.11 14.55
N GLN A 55 9.66 15.51 13.28
CA GLN A 55 9.87 16.92 12.91
C GLN A 55 8.64 17.80 13.19
N SER A 56 7.45 17.19 13.31
CA SER A 56 6.18 17.91 13.27
C SER A 56 5.46 18.00 14.61
N VAL A 57 5.86 17.20 15.60
CA VAL A 57 5.20 17.14 16.90
C VAL A 57 6.22 17.28 18.02
N PRO A 58 6.25 18.42 18.73
CA PRO A 58 7.04 18.58 19.95
C PRO A 58 6.63 17.53 20.99
N GLY A 59 7.58 16.73 21.49
CA GLY A 59 7.31 15.66 22.47
C GLY A 59 6.76 14.36 21.89
N ALA A 60 6.87 14.12 20.58
CA ALA A 60 6.43 12.87 19.94
C ALA A 60 7.28 11.64 20.28
N SER A 61 8.47 11.84 20.85
CA SER A 61 9.45 10.79 21.15
C SER A 61 8.89 9.63 21.97
N ASP A 62 7.88 9.92 22.79
CA ASP A 62 7.35 8.94 23.75
C ASP A 62 6.18 8.12 23.16
N ILE A 63 5.64 8.56 22.01
CA ILE A 63 4.39 8.03 21.42
C ILE A 63 4.67 7.35 20.08
N VAL A 64 5.60 7.91 19.31
CA VAL A 64 5.98 7.42 17.99
C VAL A 64 7.31 6.70 18.10
N SER A 65 7.36 5.48 17.59
CA SER A 65 8.62 4.75 17.40
C SER A 65 8.60 4.06 16.05
N ILE A 66 9.78 3.84 15.47
CA ILE A 66 9.91 3.11 14.19
C ILE A 66 9.20 1.76 14.29
N GLN A 67 9.31 1.05 15.42
CA GLN A 67 8.66 -0.26 15.62
C GLN A 67 7.13 -0.18 15.55
N ARG A 68 6.53 0.87 16.11
CA ARG A 68 5.07 1.08 16.04
C ARG A 68 4.61 1.36 14.61
N ILE A 69 5.39 2.14 13.87
CA ILE A 69 5.11 2.41 12.45
C ILE A 69 5.25 1.14 11.62
N SER A 70 6.31 0.36 11.84
CA SER A 70 6.50 -0.92 11.17
C SER A 70 5.37 -1.89 11.47
N LEU A 71 4.82 -1.90 12.69
CA LEU A 71 3.65 -2.70 13.03
C LEU A 71 2.41 -2.27 12.23
N VAL A 72 2.17 -0.96 12.08
CA VAL A 72 1.07 -0.45 11.25
C VAL A 72 1.26 -0.87 9.79
N LEU A 73 2.48 -0.76 9.25
CA LEU A 73 2.81 -1.19 7.89
C LEU A 73 2.62 -2.70 7.70
N ASP A 74 3.06 -3.53 8.65
CA ASP A 74 2.87 -4.99 8.59
C ASP A 74 1.38 -5.37 8.64
N ILE A 75 0.57 -4.69 9.45
CA ILE A 75 -0.88 -4.88 9.47
C ILE A 75 -1.48 -4.53 8.10
N LEU A 76 -1.11 -3.38 7.52
CA LEU A 76 -1.63 -2.95 6.23
C LEU A 76 -1.18 -3.88 5.10
N LEU A 77 0.09 -4.28 5.08
CA LEU A 77 0.63 -5.25 4.14
C LEU A 77 -0.17 -6.56 4.18
N ARG A 78 -0.40 -7.12 5.37
CA ARG A 78 -1.07 -8.43 5.52
C ARG A 78 -2.58 -8.42 5.35
N LYS A 79 -3.24 -7.28 5.58
CA LYS A 79 -4.71 -7.20 5.63
C LYS A 79 -5.32 -6.54 4.41
N VAL A 80 -4.58 -5.65 3.76
CA VAL A 80 -5.07 -4.90 2.59
C VAL A 80 -4.09 -4.91 1.43
N ASP A 81 -3.04 -5.74 1.49
CA ASP A 81 -2.02 -5.87 0.43
C ASP A 81 -1.43 -4.51 0.06
N LEU A 82 -0.96 -3.76 1.08
CA LEU A 82 -0.35 -2.44 0.88
C LEU A 82 0.88 -2.56 -0.04
N LEU A 83 0.93 -1.75 -1.08
CA LEU A 83 2.06 -1.68 -1.99
C LEU A 83 3.10 -0.66 -1.49
N ILE A 84 4.38 -0.87 -1.82
CA ILE A 84 5.45 0.08 -1.50
C ILE A 84 5.16 1.47 -2.07
N GLU A 85 4.67 1.54 -3.31
CA GLU A 85 4.31 2.80 -3.97
C GLU A 85 3.26 3.58 -3.17
N GLU A 86 2.22 2.90 -2.68
CA GLU A 86 1.19 3.49 -1.83
C GLU A 86 1.77 3.99 -0.51
N GLY A 87 2.76 3.28 0.02
CA GLY A 87 3.54 3.72 1.17
C GLY A 87 4.28 5.03 0.91
N ILE A 88 4.96 5.14 -0.25
CA ILE A 88 5.67 6.35 -0.67
C ILE A 88 4.68 7.50 -0.83
N ILE A 89 3.57 7.29 -1.54
CA ILE A 89 2.49 8.26 -1.72
C ILE A 89 1.96 8.75 -0.37
N ALA A 90 1.66 7.82 0.55
CA ALA A 90 1.20 8.17 1.90
C ALA A 90 2.22 9.04 2.66
N SER A 91 3.52 8.79 2.47
CA SER A 91 4.58 9.61 3.09
C SER A 91 4.59 11.04 2.54
N VAL A 92 4.38 11.20 1.22
CA VAL A 92 4.28 12.52 0.57
C VAL A 92 3.03 13.25 1.04
N LEU A 93 1.89 12.57 1.10
CA LEU A 93 0.63 13.15 1.60
C LEU A 93 0.77 13.63 3.05
N LEU A 94 1.40 12.82 3.92
CA LEU A 94 1.63 13.19 5.31
C LEU A 94 2.55 14.40 5.43
N GLN A 95 3.65 14.44 4.67
CA GLN A 95 4.55 15.59 4.64
C GLN A 95 3.83 16.85 4.15
N ARG A 96 2.98 16.73 3.13
CA ARG A 96 2.16 17.84 2.60
C ARG A 96 1.16 18.35 3.63
N LEU A 97 0.52 17.45 4.39
CA LEU A 97 -0.36 17.82 5.50
C LEU A 97 0.38 18.71 6.50
N ILE A 98 1.58 18.30 6.91
CA ILE A 98 2.40 19.05 7.87
C ILE A 98 2.75 20.43 7.31
N GLN A 99 3.22 20.50 6.07
CA GLN A 99 3.55 21.79 5.45
C GLN A 99 2.33 22.73 5.37
N LYS A 100 1.17 22.20 5.02
CA LYS A 100 -0.08 22.97 4.89
C LYS A 100 -0.63 23.43 6.23
N GLN A 101 -0.47 22.64 7.28
CA GLN A 101 -0.89 23.02 8.62
C GLN A 101 -0.06 24.23 9.11
N ASP A 102 1.25 24.22 8.85
CA ASP A 102 2.15 25.31 9.21
C ASP A 102 1.87 26.58 8.41
N GLN A 103 1.66 26.45 7.09
CA GLN A 103 1.29 27.56 6.22
C GLN A 103 -0.02 28.24 6.63
N LYS A 104 -0.99 27.46 7.11
CA LYS A 104 -2.30 27.96 7.56
C LYS A 104 -2.28 28.44 9.02
N GLY A 105 -1.17 28.26 9.75
CA GLY A 105 -1.09 28.55 11.18
C GLY A 105 -2.02 27.68 12.03
N VAL A 106 -2.40 26.50 11.54
CA VAL A 106 -3.29 25.58 12.24
C VAL A 106 -2.48 24.36 12.68
N HIS A 107 -2.23 24.22 13.98
CA HIS A 107 -1.51 23.07 14.53
C HIS A 107 -2.51 22.01 14.99
N ILE A 108 -2.99 21.20 14.04
CA ILE A 108 -3.91 20.10 14.34
C ILE A 108 -3.14 18.86 14.77
N LEU A 109 -1.96 18.62 14.20
CA LEU A 109 -1.16 17.44 14.54
C LEU A 109 -0.72 17.50 16.01
N SER A 110 -1.09 16.48 16.76
CA SER A 110 -0.76 16.33 18.17
C SER A 110 -0.50 14.87 18.48
N ALA A 111 0.18 14.64 19.60
CA ALA A 111 0.32 13.34 20.26
C ALA A 111 -0.97 12.48 20.26
N ARG A 112 -2.15 13.11 20.35
CA ARG A 112 -3.44 12.41 20.49
C ARG A 112 -4.04 11.93 19.17
N ASN A 113 -3.73 12.59 18.06
CA ASN A 113 -4.34 12.30 16.74
C ASN A 113 -3.33 11.84 15.69
N ILE A 114 -2.05 11.72 16.05
CA ILE A 114 -0.98 11.28 15.16
C ILE A 114 -1.26 9.91 14.53
N GLY A 115 -1.75 8.94 15.32
CA GLY A 115 -2.11 7.62 14.80
C GLY A 115 -3.26 7.66 13.80
N MET A 116 -4.27 8.50 14.08
CA MET A 116 -5.40 8.69 13.17
C MET A 116 -4.96 9.28 11.84
N LEU A 117 -4.13 10.33 11.87
CA LEU A 117 -3.62 10.99 10.66
C LEU A 117 -2.69 10.08 9.86
N LEU A 118 -1.88 9.27 10.53
CA LEU A 118 -1.06 8.24 9.88
C LEU A 118 -1.95 7.24 9.12
N VAL A 119 -2.97 6.68 9.78
CA VAL A 119 -3.91 5.73 9.16
C VAL A 119 -4.65 6.37 7.98
N VAL A 120 -5.14 7.60 8.12
CA VAL A 120 -5.82 8.33 7.03
C VAL A 120 -4.89 8.56 5.84
N SER A 121 -3.60 8.84 6.07
CA SER A 121 -2.62 9.03 4.98
C SER A 121 -2.52 7.78 4.09
N PHE A 122 -2.48 6.59 4.69
CA PHE A 122 -2.48 5.33 3.93
C PHE A 122 -3.80 5.05 3.24
N ILE A 123 -4.93 5.32 3.90
CA ILE A 123 -6.27 5.15 3.30
C ILE A 123 -6.40 6.02 2.04
N LEU A 124 -5.97 7.28 2.11
CA LEU A 124 -5.98 8.19 0.97
C LEU A 124 -5.06 7.69 -0.14
N ALA A 125 -3.84 7.27 0.18
CA ALA A 125 -2.90 6.73 -0.80
C ALA A 125 -3.48 5.53 -1.57
N MET A 126 -4.10 4.57 -0.87
CA MET A 126 -4.76 3.43 -1.53
C MET A 126 -5.95 3.88 -2.39
N LYS A 127 -6.75 4.84 -1.91
CA LYS A 127 -7.91 5.37 -2.65
C LYS A 127 -7.56 6.08 -3.93
N ILE A 128 -6.40 6.74 -4.00
CA ILE A 128 -5.97 7.42 -5.23
C ILE A 128 -5.22 6.50 -6.18
N SER A 129 -4.68 5.38 -5.68
CA SER A 129 -3.80 4.49 -6.46
C SER A 129 -4.52 3.25 -7.03
N ARG A 130 -5.66 2.84 -6.45
CA ARG A 130 -6.36 1.61 -6.85
C ARG A 130 -7.68 1.89 -7.56
N ASP A 131 -7.98 1.06 -8.57
CA ASP A 131 -9.30 1.03 -9.22
C ASP A 131 -10.40 0.49 -8.30
N VAL A 132 -10.06 -0.45 -7.41
CA VAL A 132 -10.97 -1.06 -6.45
C VAL A 132 -10.43 -0.86 -5.04
N VAL A 133 -11.23 -0.21 -4.19
CA VAL A 133 -10.81 0.18 -2.83
C VAL A 133 -11.74 -0.30 -1.74
N TYR A 134 -11.14 -0.62 -0.59
CA TYR A 134 -11.85 -0.92 0.65
C TYR A 134 -12.62 0.30 1.15
N LYS A 135 -13.84 0.07 1.66
CA LYS A 135 -14.65 1.12 2.29
C LYS A 135 -14.04 1.52 3.63
N ASN A 136 -14.25 2.77 4.07
CA ASN A 136 -13.80 3.23 5.40
C ASN A 136 -14.29 2.35 6.55
N ARG A 137 -15.47 1.72 6.42
CA ARG A 137 -15.97 0.76 7.42
C ARG A 137 -15.01 -0.39 7.67
N TYR A 138 -14.32 -0.87 6.63
CA TYR A 138 -13.32 -1.91 6.76
C TYR A 138 -12.14 -1.43 7.62
N PHE A 139 -11.59 -0.26 7.32
CA PHE A 139 -10.48 0.33 8.08
C PHE A 139 -10.87 0.69 9.52
N ALA A 140 -12.09 1.20 9.72
CA ALA A 140 -12.64 1.49 11.05
C ALA A 140 -12.63 0.21 11.92
N ASN A 141 -13.08 -0.91 11.35
CA ASN A 141 -13.04 -2.20 12.05
C ASN A 141 -11.60 -2.70 12.25
N LEU A 142 -10.73 -2.56 11.25
CA LEU A 142 -9.35 -3.04 11.29
C LEU A 142 -8.53 -2.37 12.41
N PHE A 143 -8.69 -1.06 12.57
CA PHE A 143 -7.95 -0.28 13.58
C PHE A 143 -8.73 -0.04 14.87
N ASN A 144 -9.94 -0.61 14.99
CA ASN A 144 -10.85 -0.38 16.11
C ASN A 144 -11.13 1.11 16.36
N ILE A 145 -11.45 1.84 15.28
CA ILE A 145 -11.75 3.27 15.27
C ILE A 145 -13.23 3.46 14.93
N SER A 146 -13.88 4.46 15.51
CA SER A 146 -15.22 4.87 15.11
C SER A 146 -15.25 5.23 13.62
N ILE A 147 -16.23 4.68 12.88
CA ILE A 147 -16.43 5.04 11.47
C ILE A 147 -16.72 6.55 11.29
N ILE A 148 -17.38 7.17 12.28
CA ILE A 148 -17.69 8.60 12.25
C ILE A 148 -16.39 9.39 12.34
N ASP A 149 -15.53 9.06 13.31
CA ASP A 149 -14.26 9.76 13.54
C ASP A 149 -13.30 9.56 12.37
N LEU A 150 -13.27 8.36 11.79
CA LEU A 150 -12.48 8.08 10.59
C LEU A 150 -12.94 8.92 9.39
N ASN A 151 -14.25 8.98 9.13
CA ASN A 151 -14.78 9.78 8.03
C ASN A 151 -14.55 11.28 8.22
N ILE A 152 -14.73 11.79 9.46
CA ILE A 152 -14.45 13.19 9.79
C ILE A 152 -12.96 13.48 9.61
N SER A 153 -12.09 12.59 10.10
CA SER A 153 -10.64 12.76 9.98
C SER A 153 -10.18 12.74 8.53
N GLU A 154 -10.73 11.86 7.70
CA GLU A 154 -10.46 11.84 6.25
C GLU A 154 -10.89 13.15 5.58
N CYS A 155 -12.11 13.61 5.84
CA CYS A 155 -12.60 14.88 5.27
C CYS A 155 -11.77 16.08 5.76
N GLY A 156 -11.41 16.10 7.04
CA GLY A 156 -10.54 17.12 7.63
C GLY A 156 -9.16 17.14 7.00
N TYR A 157 -8.57 15.95 6.78
CA TYR A 157 -7.28 15.80 6.11
C TYR A 157 -7.32 16.40 4.70
N LEU A 158 -8.32 16.03 3.89
CA LEU A 158 -8.49 16.53 2.53
C LEU A 158 -8.62 18.06 2.48
N ARG A 159 -9.37 18.64 3.43
CA ARG A 159 -9.51 20.10 3.56
C ARG A 159 -8.20 20.78 3.97
N LEU A 160 -7.41 20.15 4.84
CA LEU A 160 -6.12 20.70 5.25
C LEU A 160 -5.14 20.77 4.07
N ILE A 161 -5.09 19.75 3.23
CA ILE A 161 -4.22 19.73 2.05
C ILE A 161 -4.81 20.43 0.82
N ASP A 162 -5.95 21.13 0.94
CA ASP A 162 -6.65 21.76 -0.19
C ASP A 162 -6.97 20.79 -1.33
N HIS A 163 -7.24 19.53 -1.02
CA HIS A 163 -7.45 18.44 -1.98
C HIS A 163 -6.27 18.23 -2.95
N GLN A 164 -5.08 18.74 -2.63
CA GLN A 164 -3.85 18.49 -3.39
C GLN A 164 -3.39 17.05 -3.11
N LEU A 165 -3.98 16.10 -3.84
CA LEU A 165 -3.72 14.66 -3.72
C LEU A 165 -2.68 14.16 -4.74
N TRP A 166 -2.49 14.88 -5.84
CA TRP A 166 -1.55 14.51 -6.89
C TRP A 166 -0.11 14.42 -6.35
N VAL A 167 0.59 13.36 -6.68
CA VAL A 167 2.00 13.13 -6.33
C VAL A 167 2.76 12.98 -7.63
N GLU A 168 3.72 13.87 -7.86
CA GLU A 168 4.66 13.80 -8.99
C GLU A 168 5.92 13.08 -8.54
N PHE A 169 6.46 12.23 -9.41
CA PHE A 169 7.68 11.45 -9.21
C PHE A 169 8.77 11.88 -10.19
#